data_AF-A0A5N5T0W6-F1
#
_entry.id   AF-A0A5N5T0W6-F1
#
_cell.length_a   1.000
_cell.length_b   1.000
_cell.length_c   1.000
_cell.angle_alpha   90.00
_cell.angle_beta   90.00
_cell.angle_gamma   90.00
#
_symmetry.space_group_name_H-M   'P 1'
#
loop_
_entity.id
_entity.type
_entity.pdbx_description
1 polymer ?
#
loop_
_entity_poly.entity_id
_entity_poly.type
_entity_poly.pdbx_seq_one_letter_code
_entity_poly.pdbx_strand_id
1 'polypeptide(L)'
;MWRSSKIFFGLLIVISAISILLHSSRSSGSYFAKYSDENSSFLSRLEGPIFSEDPQLVSYLYSNILKPPSSMPYNLTFHSYFSIKRPFLHNITFHKFIFDTFKDIERQGFFVEAGALDGESFSNTLWLEYKKNWTGLLIEPDETSCKALESRHRRAWTSCSCISPQNYAVKS
;
A
#
# COMPACT_ATOMS: atom_id res chain seq x y z
N MET A 1 -62.70 8.29 37.42
CA MET A 1 -61.37 8.10 38.05
C MET A 1 -60.38 7.63 36.96
N TRP A 2 -60.01 8.51 36.02
CA TRP A 2 -59.21 8.18 34.82
C TRP A 2 -58.44 9.43 34.34
N ARG A 3 -57.51 9.94 35.17
CA ARG A 3 -56.70 11.11 34.82
C ARG A 3 -55.19 10.88 34.93
N SER A 4 -54.76 9.71 35.40
CA SER A 4 -53.34 9.42 35.67
C SER A 4 -52.58 8.70 34.55
N SER A 5 -53.26 8.07 33.57
CA SER A 5 -52.58 7.20 32.59
C SER A 5 -51.84 7.92 31.45
N LYS A 6 -52.25 9.15 31.09
CA LYS A 6 -51.60 9.89 29.99
C LYS A 6 -50.25 10.50 30.40
N ILE A 7 -50.11 10.89 31.68
CA ILE A 7 -48.85 11.41 32.24
C ILE A 7 -47.83 10.28 32.38
N PHE A 8 -48.26 9.10 32.83
CA PHE A 8 -47.40 7.92 32.94
C PHE A 8 -46.84 7.46 31.60
N PHE A 9 -47.66 7.41 30.54
CA PHE A 9 -47.20 7.04 29.19
C PHE A 9 -46.22 8.06 28.60
N GLY A 10 -46.47 9.36 28.78
CA GLY A 10 -45.55 10.42 28.36
C GLY A 10 -44.21 10.35 29.08
N LEU A 11 -44.21 10.09 30.39
CA LEU A 11 -43.00 9.95 31.19
C LEU A 11 -42.18 8.71 30.78
N LEU A 12 -42.84 7.58 30.47
CA LEU A 12 -42.18 6.34 30.05
C LEU A 12 -41.43 6.50 28.71
N ILE A 13 -42.03 7.20 27.74
CA ILE A 13 -41.41 7.47 26.43
C ILE A 13 -40.17 8.35 26.60
N VAL A 14 -40.27 9.41 27.42
CA VAL A 14 -39.13 10.30 27.70
C VAL A 14 -37.99 9.57 28.40
N ILE A 15 -38.29 8.70 29.37
CA ILE A 15 -37.27 7.89 30.05
C ILE A 15 -36.59 6.90 29.08
N SER A 16 -37.35 6.31 28.15
CA SER A 16 -36.79 5.40 27.15
C SER A 16 -35.88 6.12 26.14
N ALA A 17 -36.27 7.32 25.69
CA ALA A 17 -35.47 8.13 24.77
C ALA A 17 -34.19 8.63 25.44
N ILE A 18 -34.27 9.07 26.70
CA ILE A 18 -33.10 9.46 27.49
C ILE A 18 -32.19 8.25 27.73
N SER A 19 -32.73 7.07 28.03
CA SER A 19 -31.93 5.86 28.22
C SER A 19 -31.22 5.43 26.94
N ILE A 20 -31.87 5.55 25.78
CA ILE A 20 -31.27 5.27 24.46
C ILE A 20 -30.18 6.30 24.15
N LEU A 21 -30.41 7.59 24.39
CA LEU A 21 -29.43 8.66 24.18
C LEU A 21 -28.25 8.58 25.15
N LEU A 22 -28.48 8.17 26.40
CA LEU A 22 -27.43 7.91 27.38
C LEU A 22 -26.66 6.63 27.06
N HIS A 23 -27.32 5.60 26.54
CA HIS A 23 -26.65 4.37 26.11
C HIS A 23 -25.86 4.57 24.82
N SER A 24 -26.37 5.35 23.87
CA SER A 24 -25.66 5.69 22.63
C SER A 24 -24.49 6.63 22.89
N SER A 25 -24.62 7.64 23.75
CA SER A 25 -23.50 8.52 24.13
C SER A 25 -22.42 7.76 24.91
N ARG A 26 -22.82 6.86 25.83
CA ARG A 26 -21.88 6.04 26.60
C ARG A 26 -21.21 4.98 25.73
N SER A 27 -21.93 4.35 24.79
CA SER A 27 -21.35 3.38 23.87
C SER A 27 -20.41 4.09 22.88
N SER A 28 -20.87 5.13 22.17
CA SER A 28 -20.05 5.90 21.23
C SER A 28 -18.79 6.48 21.86
N GLY A 29 -18.88 7.00 23.09
CA GLY A 29 -17.70 7.49 23.82
C GLY A 29 -16.70 6.38 24.16
N SER A 30 -17.18 5.21 24.61
CA SER A 30 -16.30 4.08 24.92
C SER A 30 -15.69 3.41 23.68
N TYR A 31 -16.46 3.31 22.59
CA TYR A 31 -15.98 2.79 21.31
C TYR A 31 -14.97 3.75 20.67
N PHE A 32 -15.23 5.07 20.72
CA PHE A 32 -14.30 6.06 20.20
C PHE A 32 -13.01 6.12 21.00
N ALA A 33 -13.09 6.08 22.34
CA ALA A 33 -11.91 6.01 23.20
C ALA A 33 -11.09 4.74 22.97
N LYS A 34 -11.76 3.57 22.90
CA LYS A 34 -11.08 2.31 22.58
C LYS A 34 -10.43 2.32 21.20
N TYR A 35 -11.09 2.89 20.19
CA TYR A 35 -10.54 3.05 18.85
C TYR A 35 -9.34 4.00 18.82
N SER A 36 -9.40 5.13 19.53
CA SER A 36 -8.27 6.06 19.63
C SER A 36 -7.09 5.45 20.38
N ASP A 37 -7.36 4.69 21.45
CA ASP A 37 -6.34 4.02 22.25
C ASP A 37 -5.66 2.90 21.45
N GLU A 38 -6.43 2.07 20.74
CA GLU A 38 -5.89 1.03 19.83
C GLU A 38 -5.07 1.65 18.69
N ASN A 39 -5.55 2.72 18.06
CA ASN A 39 -4.82 3.40 16.99
C ASN A 39 -3.52 4.04 17.49
N SER A 40 -3.55 4.70 18.67
CA SER A 40 -2.34 5.27 19.27
C SER A 40 -1.33 4.18 19.68
N SER A 41 -1.81 3.04 20.18
CA SER A 41 -0.98 1.88 20.49
C SER A 41 -0.38 1.24 19.23
N PHE A 42 -1.07 1.26 18.10
CA PHE A 42 -0.53 0.77 16.85
C PHE A 42 0.55 1.71 16.30
N LEU A 43 0.27 3.03 16.26
CA LEU A 43 1.23 4.02 15.76
C LEU A 43 2.53 4.04 16.57
N SER A 44 2.47 3.87 17.88
CA SER A 44 3.68 3.77 18.71
C SER A 44 4.52 2.53 18.40
N ARG A 45 3.88 1.41 18.04
CA ARG A 45 4.56 0.16 17.63
C ARG A 45 5.25 0.28 16.28
N LEU A 46 4.88 1.25 15.43
CA LEU A 46 5.62 1.53 14.18
C LEU A 46 7.05 2.02 14.44
N GLU A 47 7.33 2.58 15.63
CA GLU A 47 8.70 2.91 16.07
C GLU A 47 9.50 1.67 16.53
N GLY A 48 8.83 0.53 16.67
CA GLY A 48 9.42 -0.78 16.92
C GLY A 48 9.30 -1.31 18.35
N PRO A 49 9.29 -2.65 18.53
CA PRO A 49 9.21 -3.66 17.48
C PRO A 49 7.76 -3.99 17.08
N ILE A 50 7.48 -3.95 15.78
CA ILE A 50 6.32 -4.59 15.14
C ILE A 50 6.83 -5.60 14.13
N PHE A 51 6.30 -6.82 14.15
CA PHE A 51 6.69 -7.88 13.23
C PHE A 51 6.16 -7.60 11.82
N SER A 52 6.91 -7.99 10.79
CA SER A 52 6.56 -7.82 9.38
C SER A 52 5.22 -8.45 8.98
N GLU A 53 4.78 -9.49 9.70
CA GLU A 53 3.55 -10.24 9.41
C GLU A 53 2.32 -9.66 10.12
N ASP A 54 2.45 -8.59 10.90
CA ASP A 54 1.31 -7.97 11.60
C ASP A 54 0.25 -7.47 10.58
N PRO A 55 -1.00 -7.97 10.61
CA PRO A 55 -2.01 -7.58 9.64
C PRO A 55 -2.34 -6.08 9.66
N GLN A 56 -2.22 -5.41 10.83
CA GLN A 56 -2.41 -3.97 10.94
C GLN A 56 -1.27 -3.23 10.25
N LEU A 57 -0.02 -3.73 10.35
CA LEU A 57 1.11 -3.19 9.60
C LEU A 57 0.89 -3.32 8.09
N VAL A 58 0.51 -4.51 7.62
CA VAL A 58 0.23 -4.73 6.19
C VAL A 58 -0.88 -3.79 5.69
N SER A 59 -1.98 -3.67 6.43
CA SER A 59 -3.07 -2.74 6.10
C SER A 59 -2.59 -1.28 6.07
N TYR A 60 -1.73 -0.90 7.03
CA TYR A 60 -1.16 0.43 7.10
C TYR A 60 -0.24 0.72 5.91
N LEU A 61 0.59 -0.24 5.48
CA LEU A 61 1.46 -0.11 4.31
C LEU A 61 0.63 0.14 3.06
N TYR A 62 -0.41 -0.66 2.80
CA TYR A 62 -1.30 -0.47 1.64
C TYR A 62 -2.04 0.87 1.64
N SER A 63 -2.37 1.40 2.82
CA SER A 63 -3.18 2.61 2.95
C SER A 63 -2.37 3.89 2.97
N ASN A 64 -1.10 3.85 3.42
CA ASN A 64 -0.32 5.05 3.71
C ASN A 64 1.05 5.11 3.04
N ILE A 65 1.65 3.97 2.68
CA ILE A 65 3.03 3.90 2.19
C ILE A 65 3.07 3.49 0.71
N LEU A 66 2.34 2.46 0.34
CA LEU A 66 2.34 1.91 -1.02
C LEU A 66 1.42 2.73 -1.92
N LYS A 67 1.94 3.07 -3.10
CA LYS A 67 1.17 3.64 -4.20
C LYS A 67 0.66 2.52 -5.11
N PRO A 68 -0.63 2.53 -5.49
CA PRO A 68 -1.21 1.46 -6.30
C PRO A 68 -0.65 1.50 -7.74
N PRO A 69 -0.71 0.36 -8.46
CA PRO A 69 -0.40 0.30 -9.88
C PRO A 69 -1.18 1.33 -10.69
N SER A 70 -0.50 1.98 -11.65
CA SER A 70 -1.17 2.97 -12.51
C SER A 70 -2.15 2.32 -13.48
N SER A 71 -3.33 2.92 -13.62
CA SER A 71 -4.29 2.60 -14.68
C SER A 71 -4.07 3.43 -15.96
N MET A 72 -3.16 4.41 -15.91
CA MET A 72 -2.86 5.28 -17.05
C MET A 72 -2.00 4.55 -18.10
N PRO A 73 -2.00 5.01 -19.36
CA PRO A 73 -1.03 4.54 -20.34
C PRO A 73 0.40 4.79 -19.85
N TYR A 74 1.29 3.84 -20.15
CA TYR A 74 2.73 3.97 -19.88
C TYR A 74 3.28 5.30 -20.42
N ASN A 75 4.07 5.99 -19.61
CA ASN A 75 4.76 7.22 -19.98
C ASN A 75 6.27 6.99 -20.03
N LEU A 76 6.66 6.08 -20.94
CA LEU A 76 8.04 5.68 -21.16
C LEU A 76 8.67 6.57 -22.24
N THR A 77 9.87 7.06 -21.98
CA THR A 77 10.63 7.94 -22.88
C THR A 77 11.23 7.19 -24.06
N PHE A 78 11.46 5.89 -23.93
CA PHE A 78 11.98 5.06 -25.01
C PHE A 78 10.87 4.34 -25.78
N HIS A 79 10.51 4.86 -26.96
CA HIS A 79 9.74 4.12 -27.97
C HIS A 79 10.47 2.87 -28.50
N SER A 80 11.76 2.70 -28.20
CA SER A 80 12.64 1.69 -28.80
C SER A 80 13.19 0.63 -27.85
N TYR A 81 12.84 0.61 -26.55
CA TYR A 81 13.30 -0.45 -25.63
C TYR A 81 12.86 -1.86 -26.11
N PHE A 82 11.72 -1.93 -26.79
CA PHE A 82 11.19 -3.18 -27.36
C PHE A 82 11.38 -3.34 -28.87
N SER A 83 12.05 -2.38 -29.54
CA SER A 83 12.56 -2.60 -30.88
C SER A 83 13.85 -3.42 -30.74
N ILE A 84 13.77 -4.72 -31.02
CA ILE A 84 14.77 -5.80 -30.83
C ILE A 84 16.12 -5.55 -31.59
N LYS A 85 16.45 -4.32 -31.98
CA LYS A 85 17.59 -4.00 -32.86
C LYS A 85 18.72 -3.16 -32.25
N ARG A 86 18.73 -2.89 -30.93
CA ARG A 86 19.92 -2.32 -30.29
C ARG A 86 20.22 -3.03 -28.97
N PRO A 87 21.30 -3.83 -28.87
CA PRO A 87 21.73 -4.36 -27.59
C PRO A 87 22.24 -3.18 -26.75
N PHE A 88 21.48 -2.83 -25.72
CA PHE A 88 21.74 -1.75 -24.79
C PHE A 88 23.13 -1.91 -24.15
N LEU A 89 23.95 -0.86 -24.24
CA LEU A 89 25.39 -0.87 -23.92
C LEU A 89 25.74 -0.77 -22.43
N HIS A 90 24.80 -1.05 -21.51
CA HIS A 90 25.11 -1.20 -20.08
C HIS A 90 24.19 -2.29 -19.47
N ASN A 91 24.78 -3.23 -18.70
CA ASN A 91 24.17 -4.42 -18.10
C ASN A 91 23.61 -5.51 -19.05
N ILE A 92 24.24 -5.72 -20.22
CA ILE A 92 23.89 -6.79 -21.18
C ILE A 92 23.72 -8.14 -20.49
N THR A 93 24.64 -8.51 -19.59
CA THR A 93 24.64 -9.83 -18.94
C THR A 93 23.39 -10.04 -18.07
N PHE A 94 22.99 -9.04 -17.28
CA PHE A 94 21.87 -9.21 -16.36
C PHE A 94 20.53 -9.18 -17.09
N HIS A 95 20.33 -8.24 -18.02
CA HIS A 95 19.12 -8.22 -18.84
C HIS A 95 18.99 -9.48 -19.70
N LYS A 96 20.11 -9.97 -20.25
CA LYS A 96 20.15 -11.25 -20.96
C LYS A 96 19.81 -12.41 -20.04
N PHE A 97 20.34 -12.43 -18.82
CA PHE A 97 20.03 -13.46 -17.83
C PHE A 97 18.53 -13.47 -17.49
N ILE A 98 17.93 -12.31 -17.19
CA ILE A 98 16.48 -12.20 -16.94
C ILE A 98 15.69 -12.68 -18.15
N PHE A 99 16.04 -12.22 -19.35
CA PHE A 99 15.37 -12.66 -20.57
C PHE A 99 15.49 -14.18 -20.76
N ASP A 100 16.69 -14.75 -20.74
CA ASP A 100 16.90 -16.17 -20.98
C ASP A 100 16.27 -17.05 -19.88
N THR A 101 16.19 -16.56 -18.65
CA THR A 101 15.56 -17.26 -17.52
C THR A 101 14.04 -17.29 -17.66
N PHE A 102 13.43 -16.19 -18.10
CA PHE A 102 11.98 -16.00 -18.04
C PHE A 102 11.26 -15.95 -19.40
N LYS A 103 11.98 -15.99 -20.53
CA LYS A 103 11.40 -15.92 -21.89
C LYS A 103 10.34 -17.00 -22.15
N ASP A 104 10.60 -18.23 -21.70
CA ASP A 104 9.74 -19.40 -21.94
C ASP A 104 8.68 -19.58 -20.83
N ILE A 105 8.66 -18.68 -19.84
CA ILE A 105 7.65 -18.68 -18.77
C ILE A 105 6.45 -17.87 -19.26
N GLU A 106 5.32 -18.56 -19.44
CA GLU A 106 4.06 -17.95 -19.90
C GLU A 106 3.11 -17.60 -18.76
N ARG A 107 3.33 -18.14 -17.55
CA ARG A 107 2.52 -17.77 -16.39
C ARG A 107 2.84 -16.36 -15.93
N GLN A 108 1.82 -15.65 -15.47
CA GLN A 108 1.99 -14.41 -14.73
C GLN A 108 2.82 -14.66 -13.48
N GLY A 109 3.75 -13.74 -13.20
CA GLY A 109 4.57 -13.74 -11.99
C GLY A 109 4.48 -12.42 -11.24
N PHE A 110 5.26 -12.37 -10.16
CA PHE A 110 5.41 -11.21 -9.30
C PHE A 110 6.90 -10.90 -9.14
N PHE A 111 7.30 -9.65 -9.31
CA PHE A 111 8.68 -9.19 -9.09
C PHE A 111 8.76 -8.21 -7.91
N VAL A 112 9.96 -8.10 -7.34
CA VAL A 112 10.33 -7.01 -6.43
C VAL A 112 11.61 -6.40 -6.97
N GLU A 113 11.63 -5.09 -7.18
CA GLU A 113 12.80 -4.34 -7.63
C GLU A 113 13.18 -3.31 -6.57
N ALA A 114 14.32 -3.54 -5.91
CA ALA A 114 14.91 -2.59 -4.98
C ALA A 114 15.95 -1.73 -5.71
N GLY A 115 15.77 -0.40 -5.65
CA GLY A 115 16.54 0.55 -6.45
C GLY A 115 15.96 0.72 -7.86
N ALA A 116 14.66 1.02 -7.92
CA ALA A 116 13.94 1.15 -9.19
C ALA A 116 14.23 2.45 -9.96
N LEU A 117 15.03 3.37 -9.38
CA LEU A 117 15.49 4.61 -10.01
C LEU A 117 14.32 5.44 -10.56
N ASP A 118 14.34 5.79 -11.85
CA ASP A 118 13.31 6.57 -12.54
C ASP A 118 12.20 5.67 -13.13
N GLY A 119 12.17 4.39 -12.78
CA GLY A 119 11.19 3.41 -13.23
C GLY A 119 11.37 2.92 -14.68
N GLU A 120 12.37 3.40 -15.42
CA GLU A 120 12.59 3.06 -16.82
C GLU A 120 14.06 2.76 -17.11
N SER A 121 14.94 3.71 -16.82
CA SER A 121 16.38 3.61 -17.03
C SER A 121 16.95 2.49 -16.17
N PHE A 122 17.64 1.54 -16.82
CA PHE A 122 18.24 0.37 -16.16
C PHE A 122 17.24 -0.53 -15.41
N SER A 123 15.95 -0.43 -15.72
CA SER A 123 14.92 -1.28 -15.10
C SER A 123 15.10 -2.75 -15.49
N ASN A 124 15.23 -3.60 -14.48
CA ASN A 124 15.38 -5.04 -14.66
C ASN A 124 14.02 -5.73 -14.83
N THR A 125 12.94 -5.08 -14.40
CA THR A 125 11.60 -5.68 -14.36
C THR A 125 10.64 -5.15 -15.41
N LEU A 126 10.97 -4.05 -16.09
CA LEU A 126 10.07 -3.44 -17.09
C LEU A 126 9.71 -4.41 -18.22
N TRP A 127 10.65 -5.26 -18.65
CA TRP A 127 10.36 -6.28 -19.66
C TRP A 127 9.38 -7.35 -19.15
N LEU A 128 9.54 -7.81 -17.89
CA LEU A 128 8.63 -8.78 -17.27
C LEU A 128 7.21 -8.19 -17.14
N GLU A 129 7.11 -6.95 -16.66
CA GLU A 129 5.85 -6.23 -16.53
C GLU A 129 5.16 -6.03 -17.89
N TYR A 130 5.89 -5.46 -18.85
CA TYR A 130 5.32 -5.03 -20.12
C TYR A 130 5.07 -6.18 -21.11
N LYS A 131 5.96 -7.19 -21.17
CA LYS A 131 5.87 -8.29 -22.15
C LYS A 131 5.30 -9.57 -21.59
N LYS A 132 5.47 -9.84 -20.29
CA LYS A 132 4.99 -11.07 -19.66
C LYS A 132 3.79 -10.81 -18.73
N ASN A 133 3.34 -9.56 -18.64
CA ASN A 133 2.21 -9.12 -17.81
C ASN A 133 2.41 -9.41 -16.31
N TRP A 134 3.67 -9.46 -15.85
CA TRP A 134 3.97 -9.64 -14.44
C TRP A 134 3.54 -8.39 -13.66
N THR A 135 3.09 -8.60 -12.42
CA THR A 135 2.89 -7.52 -11.46
C THR A 135 4.10 -7.43 -10.54
N GLY A 136 4.17 -6.43 -9.68
CA GLY A 136 5.28 -6.36 -8.76
C GLY A 136 5.24 -5.19 -7.80
N LEU A 137 6.36 -5.01 -7.12
CA LEU A 137 6.65 -3.92 -6.21
C LEU A 137 7.98 -3.25 -6.63
N LEU A 138 7.93 -1.95 -6.91
CA LEU A 138 9.06 -1.09 -7.18
C LEU A 138 9.40 -0.30 -5.91
N ILE A 139 10.67 -0.28 -5.53
CA ILE A 139 11.14 0.38 -4.32
C ILE A 139 12.26 1.35 -4.69
N GLU A 140 12.07 2.63 -4.37
CA GLU A 140 13.06 3.67 -4.60
C GLU A 140 13.06 4.68 -3.45
N PRO A 141 14.08 4.69 -2.58
CA PRO A 141 14.11 5.58 -1.43
C PRO A 141 14.43 7.04 -1.77
N ASP A 142 15.13 7.32 -2.88
CA ASP A 142 15.41 8.71 -3.27
C ASP A 142 14.13 9.40 -3.76
N GLU A 143 13.72 10.48 -3.11
CA GLU A 143 12.45 11.15 -3.41
C GLU A 143 12.37 11.68 -4.85
N THR A 144 13.49 12.12 -5.42
CA THR A 144 13.52 12.68 -6.77
C THR A 144 13.34 11.57 -7.80
N SER A 145 14.09 10.48 -7.63
CA SER A 145 13.97 9.25 -8.42
C SER A 145 12.57 8.66 -8.30
N CYS A 146 12.01 8.58 -7.08
CA CYS A 146 10.67 8.03 -6.89
C CYS A 146 9.58 8.86 -7.58
N LYS A 147 9.68 10.20 -7.54
CA LYS A 147 8.78 11.08 -8.32
C LYS A 147 8.90 10.84 -9.82
N ALA A 148 10.12 10.66 -10.33
CA ALA A 148 10.34 10.32 -11.72
C ALA A 148 9.74 8.94 -12.08
N LEU A 149 9.90 7.95 -11.21
CA LEU A 149 9.33 6.61 -11.35
C LEU A 149 7.80 6.63 -11.42
N GLU A 150 7.14 7.40 -10.55
CA GLU A 150 5.68 7.55 -10.58
C GLU A 150 5.20 8.14 -11.91
N SER A 151 5.95 9.08 -12.46
CA SER A 151 5.64 9.69 -13.75
C SER A 151 5.65 8.71 -14.92
N ARG A 152 6.27 7.51 -14.78
CA ARG A 152 6.31 6.48 -15.83
C ARG A 152 5.03 5.67 -15.95
N HIS A 153 4.12 5.77 -14.99
CA HIS A 153 2.88 4.99 -14.96
C HIS A 153 3.12 3.48 -15.04
N ARG A 154 4.11 2.98 -14.29
CA ARG A 154 4.34 1.54 -14.14
C ARG A 154 3.09 0.86 -13.57
N ARG A 155 2.85 -0.38 -13.99
CA ARG A 155 1.72 -1.22 -13.54
C ARG A 155 2.13 -2.13 -12.38
N ALA A 156 2.95 -1.60 -11.48
CA ALA A 156 3.41 -2.23 -10.27
C ALA A 156 3.10 -1.32 -9.08
N TRP A 157 3.02 -1.90 -7.88
CA TRP A 157 2.99 -1.13 -6.65
C TRP A 157 4.31 -0.38 -6.50
N THR A 158 4.27 0.81 -5.91
CA THR A 158 5.46 1.63 -5.68
C THR A 158 5.61 1.97 -4.20
N SER A 159 6.82 1.87 -3.69
CA SER A 159 7.20 2.32 -2.35
C SER A 159 8.36 3.32 -2.45
N CYS A 160 8.13 4.56 -2.02
CA CYS A 160 9.20 5.56 -1.89
C CYS A 160 9.86 5.45 -0.51
N SER A 161 10.47 4.31 -0.20
CA SER A 161 10.97 4.01 1.15
C SER A 161 12.24 3.17 1.12
N CYS A 162 13.02 3.25 2.19
CA CYS A 162 14.16 2.36 2.41
C CYS A 162 13.67 0.95 2.80
N ILE A 163 14.50 -0.05 2.52
CA ILE A 163 14.33 -1.42 3.01
C ILE A 163 15.41 -1.75 4.02
N SER A 164 15.08 -2.65 4.95
CA SER A 164 15.98 -3.12 5.99
C SER A 164 16.16 -4.63 5.87
N PRO A 165 17.35 -5.18 6.20
CA PRO A 165 17.53 -6.62 6.37
C PRO A 165 16.90 -7.15 7.67
N GLN A 166 16.45 -6.29 8.58
CA GLN A 166 15.67 -6.67 9.76
C GLN A 166 14.19 -6.90 9.40
N ASN A 167 13.56 -7.89 10.05
CA ASN A 167 12.13 -8.19 9.90
C ASN A 167 11.22 -7.40 10.86
N TYR A 168 11.76 -6.35 11.48
CA TYR A 168 11.03 -5.41 12.32
C TYR A 168 11.63 -4.01 12.18
N ALA A 169 10.81 -2.99 12.42
CA ALA A 169 11.27 -1.62 12.47
C ALA A 169 12.25 -1.42 13.63
N VAL A 170 13.40 -0.83 13.35
CA VAL A 170 14.39 -0.39 14.33
C VAL A 170 14.54 1.10 14.19
N LYS A 171 14.37 1.83 15.29
CA LYS A 171 14.67 3.27 15.34
C LYS A 171 16.18 3.44 15.18
N SER A 172 16.59 4.01 14.06
CA SER A 172 18.00 4.35 13.74
C SER A 172 18.51 5.51 14.58
#